data_AF-A0A1I7SD34-F1
#
_entry.id   AF-A0A1I7SD34-F1
#
_cell.length_a   1.000
_cell.length_b   1.000
_cell.length_c   1.000
_cell.angle_alpha   90.00
_cell.angle_beta   90.00
_cell.angle_gamma   90.00
#
_symmetry.space_group_name_H-M   'P 1'
#
loop_
_entity.id
_entity.type
_entity.pdbx_description
1 polymer ?
#
loop_
_entity_poly.entity_id
_entity_poly.type
_entity_poly.pdbx_seq_one_letter_code
_entity_poly.pdbx_strand_id
1 'polypeptide(L)'
;MPNVGVCCCKPQIEFVVFVIAAITIVFGILNIFGYWLGLGIPVFVGGIIAIVTPGLMMYGVQNGRRGLYWPYMVTNFLSVLGNIVQVVMFSIVLAELYSNDHLENDDGNEMSGEEREVKEIQSIFAIAVASLQIVFGSWFEYVVIRSYRAMGKE
;
A
#
# COMPACT_ATOMS: atom_id res chain seq x y z
N MET A 1 0.53 25.77 -28.41
CA MET A 1 0.55 24.34 -28.81
C MET A 1 -0.85 23.79 -28.66
N PRO A 2 -1.53 23.39 -29.75
CA PRO A 2 -2.85 22.80 -29.64
C PRO A 2 -2.71 21.44 -28.94
N ASN A 3 -3.37 21.30 -27.79
CA ASN A 3 -3.50 20.05 -27.07
C ASN A 3 -4.23 19.05 -27.98
N VAL A 4 -3.50 18.08 -28.53
CA VAL A 4 -4.10 16.90 -29.15
C VAL A 4 -4.85 16.18 -28.03
N GLY A 5 -6.17 16.41 -27.97
CA GLY A 5 -7.06 15.76 -27.04
C GLY A 5 -7.10 14.28 -27.34
N VAL A 6 -6.36 13.49 -26.57
CA VAL A 6 -6.47 12.03 -26.55
C VAL A 6 -7.82 11.68 -25.90
N CYS A 7 -8.91 11.90 -26.63
CA CYS A 7 -10.28 11.56 -26.24
C CYS A 7 -10.44 10.05 -25.99
N CYS A 8 -9.57 9.22 -26.57
CA CYS A 8 -9.63 7.76 -26.46
C CYS A 8 -9.11 7.18 -25.13
N CYS A 9 -8.38 7.94 -24.31
CA CYS A 9 -7.79 7.41 -23.06
C CYS A 9 -8.58 7.77 -21.79
N LYS A 10 -9.53 8.70 -21.83
CA LYS A 10 -10.40 9.04 -20.69
C LYS A 10 -11.17 7.83 -20.13
N PRO A 11 -11.93 7.06 -20.95
CA PRO A 11 -12.71 5.93 -20.43
C PRO A 11 -11.83 4.79 -19.89
N GLN A 12 -10.59 4.66 -20.39
CA GLN A 12 -9.66 3.64 -19.91
C GLN A 12 -9.10 3.95 -18.52
N ILE A 13 -8.79 5.22 -18.23
CA ILE A 13 -8.21 5.60 -16.92
C ILE A 13 -9.27 5.47 -15.81
N GLU A 14 -10.50 5.92 -16.06
CA GLU A 14 -11.60 5.79 -15.09
C GLU A 14 -11.93 4.33 -14.81
N PHE A 15 -11.92 3.47 -15.83
CA PHE A 15 -12.09 2.03 -15.67
C PHE A 15 -10.98 1.40 -14.82
N VAL A 16 -9.72 1.76 -15.07
CA VAL A 16 -8.58 1.25 -14.29
C VAL A 16 -8.70 1.66 -12.81
N VAL A 17 -9.02 2.93 -12.52
CA VAL A 17 -9.25 3.43 -11.15
C VAL A 17 -10.39 2.66 -10.46
N PHE A 18 -11.47 2.38 -11.19
CA PHE A 18 -12.61 1.62 -10.67
C PHE A 18 -12.23 0.17 -10.32
N VAL A 19 -11.51 -0.52 -11.22
CA VAL A 19 -11.06 -1.90 -10.99
C VAL A 19 -10.12 -1.98 -9.79
N ILE A 20 -9.16 -1.06 -9.70
CA ILE A 20 -8.23 -0.99 -8.57
C ILE A 20 -9.00 -0.79 -7.27
N ALA A 21 -9.93 0.16 -7.22
CA ALA A 21 -10.70 0.43 -6.02
C ALA A 21 -11.55 -0.77 -5.59
N ALA A 22 -12.20 -1.46 -6.54
CA ALA A 22 -12.96 -2.66 -6.25
C ALA A 22 -12.07 -3.76 -5.64
N ILE A 23 -10.89 -3.98 -6.21
CA ILE A 23 -9.91 -4.95 -5.69
C ILE A 23 -9.46 -4.54 -4.27
N THR A 24 -9.16 -3.26 -4.03
CA THR A 24 -8.75 -2.77 -2.71
C THR A 24 -9.87 -2.94 -1.67
N ILE A 25 -11.13 -2.73 -2.04
CA ILE A 25 -12.29 -2.97 -1.16
C ILE A 25 -12.37 -4.45 -0.78
N VAL A 26 -12.23 -5.36 -1.75
CA VAL A 26 -12.24 -6.81 -1.48
C VAL A 26 -11.13 -7.18 -0.51
N PHE A 27 -9.90 -6.68 -0.73
CA PHE A 27 -8.80 -6.91 0.21
C PHE A 27 -9.03 -6.27 1.58
N GLY A 28 -9.65 -5.09 1.65
CA GLY A 28 -10.02 -4.45 2.91
C GLY A 28 -11.02 -5.27 3.71
N ILE A 29 -12.02 -5.87 3.05
CA ILE A 29 -12.98 -6.80 3.68
C ILE A 29 -12.26 -8.02 4.24
N LEU A 30 -11.36 -8.63 3.45
CA LEU A 30 -10.53 -9.75 3.91
C LEU A 30 -9.67 -9.36 5.12
N ASN A 31 -9.13 -8.13 5.14
CA ASN A 31 -8.33 -7.64 6.24
C ASN A 31 -9.15 -7.50 7.53
N ILE A 32 -10.41 -7.08 7.45
CA ILE A 32 -11.34 -7.03 8.60
C ILE A 32 -11.54 -8.42 9.23
N PHE A 33 -11.56 -9.49 8.42
CA PHE A 33 -11.61 -10.86 8.97
C PHE A 33 -10.39 -11.20 9.83
N GLY A 34 -9.24 -10.58 9.58
CA GLY A 34 -8.04 -10.71 10.40
C GLY A 34 -8.22 -10.30 11.86
N TYR A 35 -9.14 -9.37 12.15
CA TYR A 35 -9.50 -9.02 13.53
C TYR A 35 -10.09 -10.22 14.30
N TRP A 36 -10.96 -10.99 13.64
CA TRP A 36 -11.58 -12.18 14.22
C TRP A 36 -10.59 -13.33 14.44
N LEU A 37 -9.44 -13.28 13.76
CA LEU A 37 -8.31 -14.20 13.93
C LEU A 37 -7.34 -13.75 15.03
N GLY A 38 -7.62 -12.64 15.74
CA GLY A 38 -6.80 -12.17 16.85
C GLY A 38 -5.61 -11.28 16.44
N LEU A 39 -5.53 -10.83 15.18
CA LEU A 39 -4.44 -9.95 14.70
C LEU A 39 -4.51 -8.50 15.26
N GLY A 40 -5.50 -8.20 16.09
CA GLY A 40 -5.62 -6.95 16.83
C GLY A 40 -6.37 -5.82 16.13
N ILE A 41 -6.62 -4.75 16.89
CA ILE A 41 -7.33 -3.55 16.46
C ILE A 41 -6.69 -2.83 15.25
N PRO A 42 -5.34 -2.75 15.11
CA PRO A 42 -4.73 -2.07 13.97
C PRO A 42 -5.14 -2.65 12.62
N VAL A 43 -5.30 -3.97 12.53
CA VAL A 43 -5.73 -4.68 11.32
C VAL A 43 -7.18 -4.33 10.95
N PHE A 44 -8.06 -4.23 11.94
CA PHE A 44 -9.44 -3.80 11.75
C PHE A 44 -9.53 -2.37 11.20
N VAL A 45 -8.81 -1.43 11.84
CA VAL A 45 -8.80 -0.02 11.42
C VAL A 45 -8.21 0.13 10.02
N GLY A 46 -7.11 -0.57 9.71
CA GLY A 46 -6.52 -0.60 8.38
C GLY A 46 -7.49 -1.13 7.33
N GLY A 47 -8.23 -2.19 7.64
CA GLY A 47 -9.29 -2.73 6.78
C GLY A 47 -10.40 -1.72 6.47
N ILE A 48 -10.90 -1.00 7.48
CA ILE A 48 -11.90 0.05 7.28
C ILE A 48 -11.37 1.15 6.35
N ILE A 49 -10.16 1.63 6.59
CA ILE A 49 -9.54 2.68 5.76
C ILE A 49 -9.40 2.20 4.31
N ALA A 50 -8.97 0.95 4.11
CA ALA A 50 -8.85 0.31 2.79
C ALA A 50 -10.19 0.10 2.07
N ILE A 51 -11.34 0.15 2.77
CA ILE A 51 -12.67 0.10 2.15
C ILE A 51 -13.21 1.50 1.88
N VAL A 52 -13.13 2.38 2.87
CA VAL A 52 -13.75 3.72 2.81
C VAL A 52 -13.05 4.58 1.77
N THR A 53 -11.72 4.59 1.75
CA THR A 53 -10.97 5.51 0.89
C THR A 53 -11.12 5.19 -0.61
N PRO A 54 -11.06 3.92 -1.08
CA PRO A 54 -11.34 3.63 -2.48
C PRO A 54 -12.83 3.71 -2.80
N GLY A 55 -13.73 3.45 -1.82
CA GLY A 55 -15.17 3.64 -1.99
C GLY A 55 -15.54 5.09 -2.28
N LEU A 56 -14.93 6.04 -1.55
CA LEU A 56 -15.07 7.47 -1.82
C LEU A 56 -14.54 7.82 -3.21
N MET A 57 -13.39 7.27 -3.60
CA MET A 57 -12.84 7.47 -4.94
C MET A 57 -13.79 6.96 -6.03
N MET A 58 -14.34 5.74 -5.91
CA MET A 58 -15.33 5.19 -6.85
C MET A 58 -16.58 6.06 -6.95
N TYR A 59 -17.12 6.50 -5.82
CA TYR A 59 -18.27 7.41 -5.79
C TYR A 59 -17.92 8.77 -6.43
N GLY A 60 -16.68 9.24 -6.25
CA GLY A 60 -16.12 10.41 -6.92
C GLY A 60 -16.07 10.29 -8.44
N VAL A 61 -15.61 9.14 -8.96
CA VAL A 61 -15.61 8.83 -10.40
C VAL A 61 -17.03 8.90 -10.96
N GLN A 62 -17.97 8.19 -10.33
CA GLN A 62 -19.34 8.06 -10.83
C GLN A 62 -20.11 9.38 -10.87
N ASN A 63 -19.81 10.31 -9.95
CA ASN A 63 -20.52 11.58 -9.81
C ASN A 63 -19.70 12.79 -10.30
N GLY A 64 -18.54 12.59 -10.93
CA GLY A 64 -17.65 13.67 -11.36
C GLY A 64 -17.13 14.55 -10.22
N ARG A 65 -17.10 14.05 -8.98
CA ARG A 65 -16.72 14.82 -7.78
C ARG A 65 -15.25 14.64 -7.44
N ARG A 66 -14.42 15.56 -7.93
CA ARG A 66 -12.97 15.59 -7.69
C ARG A 66 -12.56 15.50 -6.22
N GLY A 67 -13.26 16.18 -5.32
CA GLY A 67 -12.89 16.25 -3.89
C GLY A 67 -12.82 14.88 -3.20
N LEU A 68 -13.53 13.88 -3.72
CA LEU A 68 -13.59 12.54 -3.15
C LEU A 68 -12.37 11.67 -3.48
N TYR A 69 -11.47 12.15 -4.32
CA TYR A 69 -10.18 11.49 -4.59
C TYR A 69 -9.15 11.78 -3.50
N TRP A 70 -9.29 12.91 -2.80
CA TRP A 70 -8.31 13.39 -1.84
C TRP A 70 -8.03 12.40 -0.69
N PRO A 71 -9.05 11.78 -0.07
CA PRO A 71 -8.82 10.80 0.99
C PRO A 71 -7.94 9.63 0.52
N TYR A 72 -8.18 9.11 -0.70
CA TYR A 72 -7.36 8.02 -1.24
C TYR A 72 -5.92 8.48 -1.48
N MET A 73 -5.70 9.63 -2.13
CA MET A 73 -4.36 10.16 -2.41
C MET A 73 -3.53 10.35 -1.13
N VAL A 74 -4.12 10.96 -0.09
CA VAL A 74 -3.44 11.14 1.21
C VAL A 74 -3.11 9.79 1.85
N THR A 75 -4.06 8.86 1.85
CA THR A 75 -3.88 7.55 2.50
C THR A 75 -2.82 6.71 1.78
N ASN A 76 -2.84 6.71 0.45
CA ASN A 76 -1.85 6.01 -0.36
C ASN A 76 -0.46 6.63 -0.22
N PHE A 77 -0.36 7.97 -0.18
CA PHE A 77 0.90 8.66 0.13
C PHE A 77 1.48 8.26 1.50
N LEU A 78 0.65 8.24 2.55
CA LEU A 78 1.07 7.79 3.87
C LEU A 78 1.48 6.31 3.89
N SER A 79 0.77 5.46 3.13
CA SER A 79 1.10 4.04 2.98
C SER A 79 2.46 3.84 2.30
N VAL A 80 2.77 4.62 1.25
CA VAL A 80 4.07 4.59 0.60
C VAL A 80 5.18 5.02 1.57
N LEU A 81 4.97 6.11 2.33
CA LEU A 81 5.93 6.53 3.36
C LEU A 81 6.14 5.45 4.43
N GLY A 82 5.06 4.82 4.91
CA GLY A 82 5.13 3.72 5.87
C GLY A 82 5.95 2.54 5.33
N ASN A 83 5.75 2.17 4.07
CA ASN A 83 6.52 1.11 3.42
C ASN A 83 8.00 1.47 3.24
N ILE A 84 8.34 2.74 2.97
CA ILE A 84 9.74 3.19 2.93
C ILE A 84 10.40 3.01 4.29
N VAL A 85 9.73 3.43 5.37
CA VAL A 85 10.23 3.22 6.74
C VAL A 85 10.40 1.73 7.04
N GLN A 86 9.45 0.90 6.62
CA GLN A 86 9.51 -0.55 6.79
C GLN A 86 10.74 -1.15 6.08
N VAL A 87 11.02 -0.76 4.84
CA VAL A 87 12.24 -1.20 4.11
C VAL A 87 13.51 -0.81 4.87
N VAL A 88 13.59 0.42 5.38
CA VAL A 88 14.75 0.88 6.16
C VAL A 88 14.92 0.03 7.43
N MET A 89 13.84 -0.20 8.18
CA MET A 89 13.88 -0.99 9.42
C MET A 89 14.34 -2.43 9.16
N PHE A 90 13.77 -3.12 8.16
CA PHE A 90 14.21 -4.48 7.83
C PHE A 90 15.64 -4.53 7.29
N SER A 91 16.10 -3.48 6.61
CA SER A 91 17.50 -3.39 6.16
C SER A 91 18.47 -3.26 7.33
N ILE A 92 18.08 -2.54 8.39
CA ILE A 92 18.86 -2.44 9.64
C ILE A 92 18.91 -3.81 10.33
N VAL A 93 17.76 -4.48 10.47
CA VAL A 93 17.69 -5.83 11.05
C VAL A 93 18.57 -6.81 10.26
N LEU A 94 18.54 -6.74 8.93
CA LEU A 94 19.43 -7.55 8.09
C LEU A 94 20.90 -7.23 8.36
N ALA A 95 21.28 -5.95 8.43
CA ALA A 95 22.65 -5.55 8.72
C ALA A 95 23.13 -6.02 10.11
N GLU A 96 22.26 -6.00 11.12
CA GLU A 96 22.54 -6.57 12.44
C GLU A 96 22.72 -8.09 12.36
N LEU A 97 21.82 -8.79 11.65
CA LEU A 97 21.92 -10.23 11.40
C LEU A 97 23.21 -10.63 10.69
N TYR A 98 23.86 -9.75 9.93
CA TYR A 98 25.13 -10.03 9.26
C TYR A 98 26.38 -9.60 10.06
N SER A 99 26.26 -8.64 10.98
CA SER A 99 27.41 -8.04 11.66
C SER A 99 27.68 -8.59 13.06
N ASN A 100 26.67 -9.16 13.73
CA ASN A 100 26.79 -9.66 15.10
C ASN A 100 26.59 -11.17 15.16
N ASP A 101 27.58 -11.88 15.70
CA ASP A 101 27.50 -13.33 15.93
C ASP A 101 26.80 -13.71 17.25
N HIS A 102 26.62 -12.74 18.15
CA HIS A 102 25.90 -12.89 19.42
C HIS A 102 24.60 -12.09 19.40
N LEU A 103 23.63 -12.53 18.61
CA LEU A 103 22.29 -11.95 18.61
C LEU A 103 21.40 -12.71 19.59
N GLU A 104 20.68 -11.97 20.42
CA GLU A 104 19.70 -12.54 21.33
C GLU A 104 18.34 -12.67 20.63
N ASN A 105 17.62 -13.75 20.89
CA ASN A 105 16.22 -13.91 20.50
C ASN A 105 15.28 -13.23 21.51
N ASP A 106 13.97 -13.21 21.23
CA ASP A 106 12.98 -12.44 22.01
C ASP A 106 12.89 -12.89 23.48
N ASP A 107 13.42 -14.08 23.79
CA ASP A 107 13.54 -14.67 25.13
C ASP A 107 14.88 -14.36 25.83
N GLY A 108 15.78 -13.60 25.20
CA GLY A 108 17.09 -13.22 25.74
C GLY A 108 18.16 -14.32 25.67
N ASN A 109 17.95 -15.37 24.88
CA ASN A 109 18.94 -16.42 24.65
C ASN A 109 19.72 -16.15 23.35
N GLU A 110 20.91 -16.71 23.18
CA GLU A 110 21.61 -16.64 21.89
C GLU A 110 20.79 -17.33 20.79
N MET A 111 20.61 -16.62 19.69
CA MET A 111 19.85 -17.09 18.53
C MET A 111 20.58 -18.25 17.86
N SER A 112 19.87 -19.36 17.63
CA SER A 112 20.46 -20.50 16.93
C SER A 112 20.73 -20.16 15.45
N GLY A 113 21.66 -20.88 14.82
CA GLY A 113 21.96 -20.67 13.39
C GLY A 113 20.74 -20.84 12.46
N GLU A 114 19.85 -21.77 12.79
CA GLU A 114 18.61 -22.01 12.04
C GLU A 114 17.61 -20.85 12.21
N GLU A 115 17.46 -20.33 13.44
CA GLU A 115 16.61 -19.15 13.69
C GLU A 115 17.13 -17.89 12.98
N ARG A 116 18.45 -17.72 12.91
CA ARG A 116 19.10 -16.62 12.19
C ARG A 116 18.81 -16.70 10.69
N GLU A 117 18.93 -17.88 10.09
CA GLU A 117 18.64 -18.10 8.66
C GLU A 117 17.16 -17.86 8.34
N VAL A 118 16.24 -18.31 9.19
CA VAL A 118 14.80 -18.06 9.02
C VAL A 118 14.49 -16.55 9.10
N LYS A 119 15.03 -15.84 10.10
CA LYS A 119 14.83 -14.38 10.24
C LYS A 119 15.44 -13.61 9.06
N GLU A 120 16.56 -14.07 8.51
CA GLU A 120 17.18 -13.48 7.33
C GLU A 120 16.26 -13.60 6.11
N ILE A 121 15.80 -14.82 5.79
CA ILE A 121 14.89 -15.07 4.67
C ILE A 121 13.60 -14.25 4.82
N GLN A 122 13.04 -14.21 6.03
CA GLN A 122 11.84 -13.41 6.32
C GLN A 122 12.08 -11.92 6.09
N SER A 123 13.23 -11.39 6.51
CA SER A 123 13.59 -9.98 6.34
C SER A 123 13.78 -9.62 4.86
N ILE A 124 14.48 -10.47 4.09
CA ILE A 124 14.64 -10.28 2.63
C ILE A 124 13.29 -10.29 1.94
N PHE A 125 12.43 -11.26 2.27
CA PHE A 125 11.10 -11.35 1.69
C PHE A 125 10.23 -10.13 2.05
N ALA A 126 10.27 -9.67 3.31
CA ALA A 126 9.58 -8.46 3.74
C ALA A 126 10.06 -7.21 2.99
N ILE A 127 11.37 -7.06 2.77
CA ILE A 127 11.94 -5.95 1.97
C ILE A 127 11.44 -6.01 0.53
N ALA A 128 11.45 -7.19 -0.10
CA ALA A 128 10.99 -7.37 -1.47
C ALA A 128 9.49 -7.00 -1.61
N VAL A 129 8.65 -7.49 -0.69
CA VAL A 129 7.21 -7.20 -0.67
C VAL A 129 6.96 -5.71 -0.43
N ALA A 130 7.60 -5.09 0.56
CA ALA A 130 7.44 -3.67 0.83
C ALA A 130 7.92 -2.80 -0.34
N SER A 131 9.01 -3.19 -1.00
CA SER A 131 9.51 -2.51 -2.21
C SER A 131 8.51 -2.58 -3.36
N LEU A 132 7.89 -3.74 -3.59
CA LEU A 132 6.80 -3.88 -4.58
C LEU A 132 5.60 -3.00 -4.21
N GLN A 133 5.23 -2.93 -2.93
CA GLN A 133 4.15 -2.05 -2.47
C GLN A 133 4.45 -0.57 -2.72
N ILE A 134 5.70 -0.13 -2.55
CA ILE A 134 6.12 1.25 -2.89
C ILE A 134 5.94 1.52 -4.37
N VAL A 135 6.39 0.60 -5.24
CA VAL A 135 6.29 0.76 -6.70
C VAL A 135 4.83 0.80 -7.14
N PHE A 136 4.01 -0.15 -6.71
CA PHE A 136 2.59 -0.18 -7.06
C PHE A 136 1.83 0.99 -6.45
N GLY A 137 2.08 1.35 -5.19
CA GLY A 137 1.47 2.50 -4.53
C GLY A 137 1.78 3.81 -5.26
N SER A 138 3.04 4.02 -5.66
CA SER A 138 3.46 5.21 -6.44
C SER A 138 2.81 5.24 -7.83
N TRP A 139 2.73 4.08 -8.49
CA TRP A 139 2.06 3.95 -9.78
C TRP A 139 0.55 4.24 -9.69
N PHE A 140 -0.12 3.71 -8.66
CA PHE A 140 -1.53 3.99 -8.41
C PHE A 140 -1.78 5.46 -8.09
N GLU A 141 -0.93 6.08 -7.27
CA GLU A 141 -0.99 7.53 -6.99
C GLU A 141 -0.94 8.34 -8.30
N TYR A 142 -0.01 7.99 -9.19
CA TYR A 142 0.12 8.64 -10.49
C TYR A 142 -1.14 8.48 -11.35
N VAL A 143 -1.71 7.28 -11.43
CA VAL A 143 -2.96 7.01 -12.18
C VAL A 143 -4.12 7.83 -11.61
N VAL A 144 -4.25 7.87 -10.29
CA VAL A 144 -5.32 8.58 -9.59
C VAL A 144 -5.20 10.10 -9.75
N ILE A 145 -3.99 10.66 -9.64
CA ILE A 145 -3.73 12.09 -9.90
C ILE A 145 -4.05 12.46 -11.35
N ARG A 146 -3.70 11.58 -12.31
CA ARG A 146 -4.03 11.80 -13.72
C ARG A 146 -5.53 11.82 -13.96
N SER A 147 -6.28 10.92 -13.33
CA SER A 147 -7.75 10.91 -13.35
C SER A 147 -8.33 12.18 -12.70
N TYR A 148 -7.85 12.55 -11.51
CA TYR A 148 -8.24 13.77 -10.79
C TYR A 148 -8.12 15.03 -11.65
N ARG A 149 -6.97 15.20 -12.34
CA ARG A 149 -6.72 16.33 -13.24
C ARG A 149 -7.63 16.31 -14.47
N ALA A 150 -8.10 15.15 -14.93
CA ALA A 150 -8.99 15.05 -16.09
C ALA A 150 -10.43 15.54 -15.80
N MET A 151 -10.97 15.32 -14.58
CA MET A 151 -12.39 15.61 -14.22
C MET A 151 -12.73 17.06 -13.88
N GLY A 152 -12.10 18.03 -14.51
CA GLY A 152 -12.49 19.43 -14.28
C GLY A 152 -11.52 20.36 -14.98
N LYS A 153 -11.25 19.92 -16.20
CA LYS A 153 -11.18 20.80 -17.35
C LYS A 153 -12.61 21.00 -17.91
N GLU A 154 -13.63 20.95 -17.04
CA GLU A 154 -15.02 21.29 -17.33
C GLU A 154 -15.29 22.67 -16.74
#